data_AF-A0A2N2SZU8-F1
#
_entry.id   AF-A0A2N2SZU8-F1
#
_cell.length_a   1.000
_cell.length_b   1.000
_cell.length_c   1.000
_cell.angle_alpha   90.00
_cell.angle_beta   90.00
_cell.angle_gamma   90.00
#
_symmetry.space_group_name_H-M   'P 1'
#
loop_
_entity.id
_entity.type
_entity.pdbx_description
1 polymer ?
#
loop_
_entity_poly.entity_id
_entity_poly.type
_entity_poly.pdbx_seq_one_letter_code
_entity_poly.pdbx_strand_id
1 'polypeptide(L)'
;LSLMDRMPWVNFSKPPGPTYWACVNRVQLTTAYEPVFWFTNDPARVRSNNRRVLEPHSDRHTKLMQSGGARRTAVYGDGAYKIRPDSYGRVTEGKIPRNVIQRGHSCNDTRAYREHAKALGLPTHGAMQPTSIPDFFIRFLTEPGDLVVDTFGGTTRTGLAAERLGRRWFVTELILEYLRGAAELFRGHAGFDMHPALLAVPGKPGIRI
;
A
#
# COMPACT_ATOMS: atom_id res chain seq x y z
N LEU A 1 4.64 -23.54 0.64
CA LEU A 1 4.18 -22.15 0.75
C LEU A 1 3.72 -21.93 2.19
N SER A 2 4.25 -20.92 2.87
CA SER A 2 3.95 -20.60 4.27
C SER A 2 3.37 -19.20 4.39
N LEU A 3 2.35 -19.03 5.22
CA LEU A 3 1.75 -17.73 5.51
C LEU A 3 2.53 -17.03 6.63
N MET A 4 3.12 -15.87 6.32
CA MET A 4 3.90 -15.08 7.27
C MET A 4 3.02 -14.13 8.10
N ASP A 5 2.07 -13.46 7.46
CA ASP A 5 1.20 -12.49 8.13
C ASP A 5 -0.15 -12.31 7.41
N ARG A 6 -1.16 -11.89 8.17
CA ARG A 6 -2.46 -11.42 7.67
C ARG A 6 -2.57 -9.95 8.03
N MET A 7 -2.50 -9.09 7.02
CA MET A 7 -2.38 -7.64 7.20
C MET A 7 -3.67 -6.95 6.72
N PRO A 8 -4.55 -6.50 7.63
CA PRO A 8 -5.74 -5.76 7.22
C PRO A 8 -5.33 -4.41 6.64
N TRP A 9 -5.68 -4.16 5.38
CA TRP A 9 -5.67 -2.81 4.80
C TRP A 9 -6.98 -2.11 5.14
N VAL A 10 -6.95 -1.30 6.19
CA VAL A 10 -8.07 -0.47 6.64
C VAL A 10 -8.15 0.80 5.79
N ASN A 11 -9.31 1.02 5.19
CA ASN A 11 -9.60 2.14 4.31
C ASN A 11 -10.97 2.72 4.65
N PHE A 12 -10.96 3.73 5.52
CA PHE A 12 -12.18 4.43 5.96
C PHE A 12 -12.81 5.32 4.88
N SER A 13 -12.17 5.45 3.72
CA SER A 13 -12.73 6.13 2.55
C SER A 13 -13.48 5.19 1.61
N LYS A 14 -13.65 3.91 1.98
CA LYS A 14 -14.50 2.97 1.25
C LYS A 14 -15.97 3.41 1.30
N PRO A 15 -16.71 3.32 0.18
CA PRO A 15 -18.16 3.47 0.22
C PRO A 15 -18.79 2.47 1.21
N PRO A 16 -19.91 2.85 1.87
CA PRO A 16 -20.58 1.96 2.81
C PRO A 16 -21.10 0.71 2.08
N GLY A 17 -20.66 -0.46 2.53
CA GLY A 17 -21.09 -1.74 2.00
C GLY A 17 -20.77 -2.90 2.95
N PRO A 18 -21.42 -4.07 2.83
CA PRO A 18 -22.45 -4.42 1.84
C PRO A 18 -23.76 -3.68 2.09
N THR A 19 -24.26 -2.93 1.10
CA THR A 19 -25.37 -1.99 1.28
C THR A 19 -26.65 -2.67 1.73
N TYR A 20 -26.98 -3.83 1.16
CA TYR A 20 -28.19 -4.57 1.50
C TYR A 20 -28.23 -4.99 2.98
N TRP A 21 -27.16 -5.61 3.50
CA TRP A 21 -27.14 -6.09 4.89
C TRP A 21 -26.81 -4.99 5.90
N ALA A 22 -25.88 -4.08 5.58
CA ALA A 22 -25.43 -3.06 6.51
C ALA A 22 -26.32 -1.80 6.53
N CYS A 23 -26.77 -1.33 5.36
CA CYS A 23 -27.47 -0.04 5.25
C CYS A 23 -28.99 -0.19 5.17
N VAL A 24 -29.48 -1.20 4.41
CA VAL A 24 -30.93 -1.42 4.23
C VAL A 24 -31.49 -2.23 5.40
N ASN A 25 -30.97 -3.44 5.64
CA ASN A 25 -31.47 -4.33 6.69
C ASN A 25 -30.89 -4.04 8.08
N ARG A 26 -29.77 -3.31 8.16
CA ARG A 26 -29.11 -2.90 9.42
C ARG A 26 -28.72 -4.09 10.33
N VAL A 27 -28.32 -5.21 9.75
CA VAL A 27 -27.93 -6.44 10.46
C VAL A 27 -26.42 -6.71 10.43
N GLN A 28 -25.65 -5.89 9.71
CA GLN A 28 -24.20 -6.06 9.54
C GLN A 28 -23.47 -4.71 9.65
N LEU A 29 -22.21 -4.72 10.08
CA LEU A 29 -21.35 -3.54 10.00
C LEU A 29 -20.84 -3.32 8.56
N THR A 30 -20.54 -2.07 8.21
CA THR A 30 -19.89 -1.75 6.94
C THR A 30 -18.43 -2.23 6.95
N THR A 31 -17.98 -2.75 5.81
CA THR A 31 -16.62 -3.25 5.63
C THR A 31 -15.65 -2.09 5.53
N ALA A 32 -14.71 -2.04 6.48
CA ALA A 32 -13.68 -1.00 6.53
C ALA A 32 -12.30 -1.48 6.07
N TYR A 33 -12.10 -2.77 5.78
CA TYR A 33 -10.79 -3.31 5.43
C TYR A 33 -10.81 -4.31 4.27
N GLU A 34 -9.64 -4.48 3.65
CA GLU A 34 -9.32 -5.55 2.71
C GLU A 34 -8.22 -6.44 3.30
N PRO A 35 -8.31 -7.77 3.21
CA PRO A 35 -7.24 -8.64 3.68
C PRO A 35 -6.06 -8.63 2.71
N VAL A 36 -4.85 -8.39 3.22
CA VAL A 36 -3.60 -8.63 2.50
C VAL A 36 -2.90 -9.82 3.14
N PHE A 37 -2.54 -10.81 2.32
CA PHE A 37 -1.84 -12.00 2.78
C PHE A 37 -0.40 -11.99 2.28
N TRP A 38 0.55 -12.10 3.20
CA TRP A 38 1.96 -12.21 2.88
C TRP A 38 2.42 -13.65 3.03
N PHE A 39 2.85 -14.27 1.93
CA PHE A 39 3.37 -15.63 1.89
C PHE A 39 4.86 -15.67 1.56
N THR A 40 5.52 -16.78 1.90
CA THR A 40 6.89 -17.13 1.50
C THR A 40 7.01 -18.59 1.13
N ASN A 41 8.02 -18.95 0.34
CA ASN A 41 8.40 -20.33 0.08
C ASN A 41 9.16 -20.95 1.28
N ASP A 42 9.95 -20.16 1.99
CA ASP A 42 10.77 -20.58 3.13
C ASP A 42 10.80 -19.47 4.22
N PRO A 43 10.15 -19.69 5.38
CA PRO A 43 10.18 -18.76 6.52
C PRO A 43 11.56 -18.52 7.11
N ALA A 44 12.49 -19.47 7.00
CA ALA A 44 13.85 -19.33 7.53
C ALA A 44 14.75 -18.46 6.65
N ARG A 45 14.30 -18.12 5.43
CA ARG A 45 15.09 -17.36 4.43
C ARG A 45 14.40 -16.08 3.95
N VAL A 46 13.43 -15.57 4.70
CA VAL A 46 12.76 -14.31 4.33
C VAL A 46 13.74 -13.14 4.37
N ARG A 47 13.71 -12.30 3.33
CA ARG A 47 14.52 -11.06 3.21
C ARG A 47 13.78 -9.82 3.75
N SER A 48 12.63 -9.99 4.40
CA SER A 48 11.84 -8.90 4.95
C SER A 48 12.62 -8.15 6.04
N ASN A 49 12.52 -6.81 6.06
CA ASN A 49 13.19 -6.00 7.06
C ASN A 49 12.28 -4.85 7.49
N ASN A 50 11.73 -4.94 8.71
CA ASN A 50 10.78 -3.95 9.25
C ASN A 50 11.40 -2.57 9.51
N ARG A 51 12.74 -2.48 9.55
CA ARG A 51 13.45 -1.21 9.68
C ARG A 51 13.33 -0.34 8.43
N ARG A 52 13.01 -0.94 7.26
CA ARG A 52 12.79 -0.22 5.99
C ARG A 52 11.45 0.50 5.92
N VAL A 53 10.57 0.29 6.90
CA VAL A 53 9.20 0.83 6.96
C VAL A 53 8.86 1.39 8.34
N LEU A 54 9.86 1.90 9.07
CA LEU A 54 9.62 2.55 10.35
C LEU A 54 8.69 3.76 10.19
N GLU A 55 7.79 3.93 11.15
CA GLU A 55 6.95 5.11 11.27
C GLU A 55 7.55 6.07 12.31
N PRO A 56 7.26 7.38 12.22
CA PRO A 56 7.64 8.30 13.27
C PRO A 56 7.00 7.90 14.61
N HIS A 57 7.74 8.15 15.68
CA HIS A 57 7.18 8.06 17.03
C HIS A 57 6.11 9.14 17.23
N SER A 58 5.12 8.86 18.10
CA SER A 58 4.22 9.91 18.54
C SER A 58 4.95 10.88 19.47
N ASP A 59 4.50 12.13 19.55
CA ASP A 59 5.09 13.14 20.46
C ASP A 59 5.15 12.65 21.91
N ARG A 60 4.11 11.91 22.33
CA ARG A 60 4.07 11.29 23.65
C ARG A 60 5.19 10.26 23.84
N HIS A 61 5.44 9.41 22.84
CA HIS A 61 6.51 8.41 22.92
C HIS A 61 7.89 9.07 22.84
N THR A 62 8.05 10.10 22.00
CA THR A 62 9.28 10.89 21.92
C THR A 62 9.63 11.51 23.28
N LYS A 63 8.66 12.14 23.95
CA LYS A 63 8.84 12.68 25.30
C LYS A 63 9.20 11.60 26.32
N LEU A 64 8.57 10.42 26.23
CA LEU A 64 8.86 9.29 27.11
C LEU A 64 10.32 8.84 26.98
N MET A 65 10.81 8.67 25.74
CA MET A 65 12.20 8.30 25.48
C MET A 65 13.17 9.38 26.00
N GLN A 66 12.88 10.66 25.73
CA GLN A 66 13.71 11.79 26.19
C GLN A 66 13.76 11.91 27.73
N SER A 67 12.71 11.49 28.43
CA SER A 67 12.69 11.46 29.90
C SER A 67 13.36 10.23 30.53
N GLY A 68 14.01 9.38 29.73
CA GLY A 68 14.66 8.15 30.20
C GLY A 68 13.72 6.95 30.33
N GLY A 69 12.54 6.98 29.72
CA GLY A 69 11.57 5.88 29.76
C GLY A 69 10.54 5.98 30.90
N ALA A 70 9.86 4.87 31.16
CA ALA A 70 8.85 4.78 32.20
C ALA A 70 9.48 4.95 33.58
N ARG A 71 8.78 5.65 34.49
CA ARG A 71 9.21 5.82 35.89
C ARG A 71 8.54 4.85 36.86
N ARG A 72 7.58 4.07 36.36
CA ARG A 72 6.74 3.19 37.16
C ARG A 72 7.12 1.74 36.95
N THR A 73 6.90 0.93 37.97
CA THR A 73 6.82 -0.52 37.86
C THR A 73 5.36 -0.91 37.72
N ALA A 74 5.04 -1.75 36.75
CA ALA A 74 3.70 -2.30 36.60
C ALA A 74 3.77 -3.74 36.05
N VAL A 75 2.88 -4.60 36.51
CA VAL A 75 2.72 -5.97 36.03
C VAL A 75 1.27 -6.13 35.61
N TYR A 76 1.04 -6.65 34.40
CA TYR A 76 -0.30 -6.80 33.84
C TYR A 76 -0.60 -8.27 33.55
N GLY A 77 -1.87 -8.66 33.75
CA GLY A 77 -2.37 -10.00 33.44
C GLY A 77 -1.64 -11.10 34.20
N ASP A 78 -1.23 -12.14 33.47
CA ASP A 78 -0.44 -13.28 33.95
C ASP A 78 1.02 -12.93 34.31
N GLY A 79 1.40 -11.67 34.17
CA GLY A 79 2.73 -11.17 34.46
C GLY A 79 3.73 -11.30 33.32
N ALA A 80 3.32 -11.74 32.12
CA ALA A 80 4.19 -11.71 30.93
C ALA A 80 4.56 -10.27 30.54
N TYR A 81 3.66 -9.31 30.79
CA TYR A 81 3.89 -7.90 30.48
C TYR A 81 4.27 -7.12 31.74
N LYS A 82 5.56 -6.80 31.84
CA LYS A 82 6.14 -6.02 32.95
C LYS A 82 6.73 -4.73 32.42
N ILE A 83 6.34 -3.61 33.03
CA ILE A 83 7.00 -2.31 32.85
C ILE A 83 7.96 -2.15 34.03
N ARG A 84 9.22 -1.85 33.72
CA ARG A 84 10.26 -1.51 34.70
C ARG A 84 10.56 -0.01 34.61
N PRO A 85 11.14 0.60 35.66
CA PRO A 85 11.79 1.89 35.51
C PRO A 85 12.80 1.80 34.37
N ASP A 86 12.81 2.77 33.45
CA ASP A 86 13.55 2.82 32.17
C ASP A 86 12.88 2.21 30.93
N SER A 87 11.79 1.44 31.10
CA SER A 87 11.15 0.77 29.96
C SER A 87 10.69 1.79 28.92
N TYR A 88 10.91 1.49 27.64
CA TYR A 88 10.68 2.42 26.53
C TYR A 88 11.57 3.67 26.53
N GLY A 89 12.69 3.67 27.28
CA GLY A 89 13.64 4.78 27.31
C GLY A 89 14.64 4.81 26.16
N ARG A 90 14.86 3.68 25.49
CA ARG A 90 15.80 3.60 24.36
C ARG A 90 15.30 4.43 23.17
N VAL A 91 16.08 5.42 22.77
CA VAL A 91 15.83 6.18 21.54
C VAL A 91 16.03 5.28 20.33
N THR A 92 15.02 5.23 19.45
CA THR A 92 15.09 4.52 18.16
C THR A 92 14.71 5.48 17.04
N GLU A 93 15.22 5.20 15.84
CA GLU A 93 14.97 5.98 14.60
C GLU A 93 13.47 6.13 14.28
N GLY A 94 12.67 5.12 14.63
CA GLY A 94 11.22 5.14 14.53
C GLY A 94 10.59 3.96 15.24
N LYS A 95 9.26 3.88 15.18
CA LYS A 95 8.49 2.73 15.67
C LYS A 95 8.28 1.73 14.54
N ILE A 96 8.32 0.44 14.88
CA ILE A 96 7.92 -0.62 13.96
C ILE A 96 6.40 -0.50 13.75
N PRO A 97 5.92 -0.45 12.49
CA PRO A 97 4.48 -0.42 12.22
C PRO A 97 3.81 -1.70 12.71
N ARG A 98 2.55 -1.59 13.13
CA ARG A 98 1.72 -2.77 13.36
C ARG A 98 1.26 -3.34 12.01
N ASN A 99 0.82 -4.59 11.98
CA ASN A 99 0.35 -5.25 10.76
C ASN A 99 -1.04 -4.78 10.27
N VAL A 100 -1.56 -3.67 10.80
CA VAL A 100 -2.79 -3.02 10.31
C VAL A 100 -2.38 -1.80 9.49
N ILE A 101 -2.65 -1.86 8.18
CA ILE A 101 -2.28 -0.82 7.23
C ILE A 101 -3.46 0.14 7.08
N GLN A 102 -3.38 1.34 7.66
CA GLN A 102 -4.45 2.34 7.55
C GLN A 102 -4.13 3.36 6.45
N ARG A 103 -4.74 3.22 5.26
CA ARG A 103 -4.53 4.11 4.10
C ARG A 103 -5.83 4.27 3.30
N GLY A 104 -6.15 5.50 2.88
CA GLY A 104 -7.29 5.79 2.02
C GLY A 104 -6.96 5.67 0.53
N HIS A 105 -7.98 5.63 -0.35
CA HIS A 105 -7.80 5.55 -1.80
C HIS A 105 -7.19 6.80 -2.45
N SER A 106 -7.31 7.96 -1.79
CA SER A 106 -6.85 9.23 -2.36
C SER A 106 -5.32 9.28 -2.38
N CYS A 107 -4.74 9.42 -3.56
CA CYS A 107 -3.32 9.75 -3.73
C CYS A 107 -3.11 10.55 -5.03
N ASN A 108 -1.96 11.22 -5.14
CA ASN A 108 -1.60 12.05 -6.30
C ASN A 108 -1.62 11.23 -7.59
N ASP A 109 -1.05 10.03 -7.56
CA ASP A 109 -0.94 9.21 -8.76
C ASP A 109 -2.29 8.67 -9.25
N THR A 110 -3.25 8.44 -8.34
CA THR A 110 -4.63 8.08 -8.68
C THR A 110 -5.34 9.23 -9.39
N ARG A 111 -5.11 10.48 -8.92
CA ARG A 111 -5.65 11.68 -9.57
C ARG A 111 -5.05 11.89 -10.96
N ALA A 112 -3.72 11.83 -11.06
CA ALA A 112 -3.01 11.94 -12.33
C ALA A 112 -3.50 10.90 -13.36
N TYR A 113 -3.63 9.63 -12.98
CA TYR A 113 -4.21 8.61 -13.86
C TYR A 113 -5.61 8.95 -14.34
N ARG A 114 -6.49 9.42 -13.44
CA ARG A 114 -7.88 9.79 -13.83
C ARG A 114 -7.88 10.96 -14.81
N GLU A 115 -6.99 11.93 -14.64
CA GLU A 115 -6.79 13.04 -15.57
C GLU A 115 -6.28 12.55 -16.92
N HIS A 116 -5.27 11.68 -16.94
CA HIS A 116 -4.74 11.06 -18.16
C HIS A 116 -5.79 10.23 -18.90
N ALA A 117 -6.51 9.35 -18.19
CA ALA A 117 -7.57 8.54 -18.77
C ALA A 117 -8.67 9.43 -19.37
N LYS A 118 -9.10 10.48 -18.65
CA LYS A 118 -10.08 11.45 -19.15
C LYS A 118 -9.58 12.18 -20.39
N ALA A 119 -8.34 12.67 -20.39
CA ALA A 119 -7.74 13.37 -21.52
C ALA A 119 -7.64 12.49 -22.78
N LEU A 120 -7.45 11.19 -22.59
CA LEU A 120 -7.38 10.19 -23.66
C LEU A 120 -8.75 9.59 -24.04
N GLY A 121 -9.85 10.00 -23.40
CA GLY A 121 -11.18 9.41 -23.63
C GLY A 121 -11.30 7.94 -23.18
N LEU A 122 -10.47 7.50 -22.23
CA LEU A 122 -10.41 6.13 -21.73
C LEU A 122 -11.27 5.95 -20.46
N PRO A 123 -11.81 4.74 -20.21
CA PRO A 123 -12.49 4.44 -18.95
C PRO A 123 -11.53 4.49 -17.75
N THR A 124 -12.06 4.92 -16.60
CA THR A 124 -11.31 4.86 -15.34
C THR A 124 -11.50 3.51 -14.66
N HIS A 125 -10.40 2.92 -14.17
CA HIS A 125 -10.44 1.68 -13.39
C HIS A 125 -11.22 1.88 -12.07
N GLY A 126 -12.19 1.00 -11.79
CA GLY A 126 -13.08 1.13 -10.62
C GLY A 126 -12.47 0.74 -9.27
N ALA A 127 -11.53 -0.22 -9.25
CA ALA A 127 -10.95 -0.78 -8.03
C ALA A 127 -9.43 -0.51 -7.92
N MET A 128 -9.04 0.77 -7.81
CA MET A 128 -7.62 1.16 -7.72
C MET A 128 -7.12 1.17 -6.28
N GLN A 129 -5.98 0.53 -6.01
CA GLN A 129 -5.21 0.77 -4.79
C GLN A 129 -4.39 2.07 -4.90
N PRO A 130 -4.12 2.79 -3.79
CA PRO A 130 -3.16 3.89 -3.79
C PRO A 130 -1.73 3.34 -3.88
N THR A 131 -0.82 4.05 -4.56
CA THR A 131 0.60 3.65 -4.73
C THR A 131 1.33 3.41 -3.40
N SER A 132 0.85 3.99 -2.30
CA SER A 132 1.43 3.80 -0.96
C SER A 132 1.29 2.38 -0.42
N ILE A 133 0.33 1.58 -0.92
CA ILE A 133 0.21 0.16 -0.55
C ILE A 133 1.37 -0.65 -1.14
N PRO A 134 1.59 -0.70 -2.46
CA PRO A 134 2.73 -1.43 -3.01
C PRO A 134 4.08 -0.82 -2.58
N ASP A 135 4.21 0.50 -2.42
CA ASP A 135 5.46 1.12 -1.90
C ASP A 135 5.86 0.52 -0.54
N PHE A 136 4.91 0.42 0.40
CA PHE A 136 5.15 -0.16 1.72
C PHE A 136 5.68 -1.60 1.61
N PHE A 137 5.01 -2.45 0.82
CA PHE A 137 5.41 -3.85 0.67
C PHE A 137 6.74 -4.01 -0.06
N ILE A 138 7.00 -3.20 -1.09
CA ILE A 138 8.27 -3.25 -1.83
C ILE A 138 9.42 -2.84 -0.91
N ARG A 139 9.28 -1.76 -0.13
CA ARG A 139 10.27 -1.40 0.90
C ARG A 139 10.44 -2.48 1.96
N PHE A 140 9.35 -3.08 2.43
CA PHE A 140 9.41 -4.07 3.50
C PHE A 140 10.04 -5.40 3.03
N LEU A 141 9.72 -5.86 1.82
CA LEU A 141 9.97 -7.23 1.37
C LEU A 141 11.12 -7.37 0.36
N THR A 142 11.61 -6.27 -0.22
CA THR A 142 12.63 -6.30 -1.30
C THR A 142 13.75 -5.29 -1.07
N GLU A 143 14.81 -5.41 -1.87
CA GLU A 143 15.95 -4.49 -1.94
C GLU A 143 16.05 -3.84 -3.33
N PRO A 144 16.72 -2.67 -3.46
CA PRO A 144 17.00 -2.09 -4.79
C PRO A 144 17.62 -3.13 -5.73
N GLY A 145 17.20 -3.12 -6.99
CA GLY A 145 17.63 -4.08 -8.01
C GLY A 145 16.85 -5.42 -8.05
N ASP A 146 16.12 -5.76 -6.99
CA ASP A 146 15.22 -6.93 -7.00
C ASP A 146 14.14 -6.79 -8.08
N LEU A 147 13.60 -7.93 -8.53
CA LEU A 147 12.47 -7.98 -9.46
C LEU A 147 11.14 -8.03 -8.69
N VAL A 148 10.23 -7.12 -9.02
CA VAL A 148 8.85 -7.08 -8.52
C VAL A 148 7.89 -7.43 -9.68
N VAL A 149 7.05 -8.44 -9.49
CA VAL A 149 6.10 -8.88 -10.53
C VAL A 149 4.67 -8.68 -10.04
N ASP A 150 3.82 -8.15 -10.91
CA ASP A 150 2.38 -8.01 -10.69
C ASP A 150 1.62 -8.57 -11.90
N THR A 151 0.87 -9.66 -11.69
CA THR A 151 0.15 -10.32 -12.78
C THR A 151 -1.22 -9.69 -13.07
N PHE A 152 -1.67 -8.73 -12.26
CA PHE A 152 -2.97 -8.07 -12.35
C PHE A 152 -2.80 -6.56 -12.18
N GLY A 153 -2.04 -5.97 -13.10
CA GLY A 153 -1.50 -4.63 -12.97
C GLY A 153 -2.53 -3.51 -12.82
N GLY A 154 -3.71 -3.65 -13.44
CA GLY A 154 -4.70 -2.60 -13.55
C GLY A 154 -4.07 -1.29 -14.02
N THR A 155 -3.94 -0.35 -13.09
CA THR A 155 -3.33 0.98 -13.35
C THR A 155 -1.82 1.04 -13.06
N THR A 156 -1.15 -0.12 -13.02
CA THR A 156 0.32 -0.28 -12.88
C THR A 156 0.89 0.37 -11.62
N ARG A 157 0.18 0.30 -10.50
CA ARG A 157 0.63 0.92 -9.22
C ARG A 157 1.83 0.22 -8.62
N THR A 158 1.86 -1.11 -8.72
CA THR A 158 2.99 -1.92 -8.26
C THR A 158 4.25 -1.59 -9.05
N GLY A 159 4.14 -1.53 -10.38
CA GLY A 159 5.23 -1.11 -11.26
C GLY A 159 5.72 0.31 -10.95
N LEU A 160 4.79 1.28 -10.80
CA LEU A 160 5.16 2.67 -10.48
C LEU A 160 5.89 2.80 -9.13
N ALA A 161 5.45 2.06 -8.11
CA ALA A 161 6.13 2.04 -6.83
C ALA A 161 7.52 1.38 -6.94
N ALA A 162 7.62 0.25 -7.65
CA ALA A 162 8.89 -0.45 -7.87
C ALA A 162 9.91 0.41 -8.62
N GLU A 163 9.47 1.08 -9.69
CA GLU A 163 10.24 2.03 -10.49
C GLU A 163 10.85 3.13 -9.62
N ARG A 164 10.01 3.83 -8.83
CA ARG A 164 10.46 4.90 -7.92
C ARG A 164 11.40 4.41 -6.82
N LEU A 165 11.31 3.14 -6.46
CA LEU A 165 12.14 2.50 -5.45
C LEU A 165 13.40 1.86 -6.05
N GLY A 166 13.65 1.98 -7.35
CA GLY A 166 14.82 1.40 -8.01
C GLY A 166 14.80 -0.14 -8.02
N ARG A 167 13.62 -0.75 -8.15
CA ARG A 167 13.46 -2.19 -8.41
C ARG A 167 13.23 -2.40 -9.90
N ARG A 168 13.69 -3.54 -10.41
CA ARG A 168 13.22 -4.03 -11.71
C ARG A 168 11.78 -4.47 -11.54
N TRP A 169 10.94 -4.30 -12.55
CA TRP A 169 9.55 -4.70 -12.44
C TRP A 169 8.98 -5.23 -13.74
N PHE A 170 7.95 -6.06 -13.61
CA PHE A 170 7.18 -6.58 -14.71
C PHE A 170 5.70 -6.62 -14.31
N VAL A 171 4.83 -6.12 -15.18
CA VAL A 171 3.39 -6.06 -14.93
C VAL A 171 2.66 -6.65 -16.12
N THR A 172 1.65 -7.47 -15.86
CA THR A 172 0.68 -7.89 -16.89
C THR A 172 -0.71 -7.37 -16.56
N GLU A 173 -1.45 -6.98 -17.58
CA GLU A 173 -2.84 -6.53 -17.48
C GLU A 173 -3.55 -6.88 -18.78
N LEU A 174 -4.79 -7.35 -18.67
CA LEU A 174 -5.59 -7.80 -19.80
C LEU A 174 -6.27 -6.63 -20.52
N ILE A 175 -6.61 -5.57 -19.79
CA ILE A 175 -7.37 -4.42 -20.29
C ILE A 175 -6.40 -3.33 -20.75
N LEU A 176 -6.22 -3.23 -22.06
CA LEU A 176 -5.26 -2.30 -22.69
C LEU A 176 -5.56 -0.83 -22.36
N GLU A 177 -6.83 -0.45 -22.18
CA GLU A 177 -7.21 0.91 -21.81
C GLU A 177 -6.62 1.33 -20.45
N TYR A 178 -6.54 0.41 -19.50
CA TYR A 178 -5.95 0.68 -18.19
C TYR A 178 -4.43 0.86 -18.28
N LEU A 179 -3.75 -0.01 -19.03
CA LEU A 179 -2.32 0.16 -19.31
C LEU A 179 -2.04 1.46 -20.06
N ARG A 180 -2.87 1.81 -21.05
CA ARG A 180 -2.68 3.02 -21.85
C ARG A 180 -2.75 4.28 -21.01
N GLY A 181 -3.76 4.37 -20.12
CA GLY A 181 -3.88 5.50 -19.19
C GLY A 181 -2.79 5.49 -18.12
N ALA A 182 -2.35 4.31 -17.65
CA ALA A 182 -1.29 4.18 -16.67
C ALA A 182 0.09 4.55 -17.23
N ALA A 183 0.36 4.27 -18.51
CA ALA A 183 1.64 4.54 -19.15
C ALA A 183 2.01 6.04 -19.13
N GLU A 184 1.02 6.93 -19.08
CA GLU A 184 1.25 8.38 -18.93
C GLU A 184 1.99 8.73 -17.62
N LEU A 185 1.83 7.93 -16.56
CA LEU A 185 2.53 8.10 -15.29
C LEU A 185 4.05 7.87 -15.40
N PHE A 186 4.50 7.26 -16.50
CA PHE A 186 5.89 6.85 -16.71
C PHE A 186 6.62 7.72 -17.75
N ARG A 187 5.95 8.67 -18.41
CA ARG A 187 6.59 9.50 -19.46
C ARG A 187 7.84 10.26 -19.01
N GLY A 188 7.91 10.62 -17.73
CA GLY A 188 9.06 11.30 -17.14
C GLY A 188 10.20 10.38 -16.70
N HIS A 189 10.05 9.07 -16.85
CA HIS A 189 11.06 8.09 -16.46
C HIS A 189 12.05 7.82 -17.60
N ALA A 190 13.32 7.61 -17.23
CA ALA A 190 14.38 7.32 -18.18
C ALA A 190 14.09 6.00 -18.92
N GLY A 191 14.28 5.99 -20.24
CA GLY A 191 14.05 4.81 -21.06
C GLY A 191 12.58 4.46 -21.28
N PHE A 192 11.65 5.37 -20.95
CA PHE A 192 10.24 5.19 -21.27
C PHE A 192 10.04 5.10 -22.78
N ASP A 193 9.49 3.98 -23.22
CA ASP A 193 9.01 3.77 -24.58
C ASP A 193 7.61 3.14 -24.53
N MET A 194 6.80 3.43 -25.54
CA MET A 194 5.44 2.94 -25.63
C MET A 194 5.22 2.27 -26.98
N HIS A 195 4.92 0.97 -26.93
CA HIS A 195 4.64 0.20 -28.13
C HIS A 195 3.49 0.83 -28.95
N PRO A 196 3.60 0.92 -30.29
CA PRO A 196 2.57 1.53 -31.14
C PRO A 196 1.17 0.96 -30.95
N ALA A 197 1.06 -0.34 -30.64
CA ALA A 197 -0.24 -0.98 -30.35
C ALA A 197 -0.94 -0.36 -29.13
N LEU A 198 -0.19 0.10 -28.12
CA LEU A 198 -0.78 0.79 -26.97
C LEU A 198 -1.24 2.19 -27.38
N LEU A 199 -0.44 2.93 -28.17
CA LEU A 199 -0.82 4.24 -28.70
C LEU A 199 -2.11 4.21 -29.54
N ALA A 200 -2.36 3.11 -30.23
CA ALA A 200 -3.53 2.89 -31.06
C ALA A 200 -4.82 2.55 -30.28
N VAL A 201 -4.76 2.36 -28.96
CA VAL A 201 -5.94 2.06 -28.14
C VAL A 201 -6.92 3.25 -28.21
N PRO A 202 -8.13 3.07 -28.77
CA PRO A 202 -9.04 4.17 -29.03
C PRO A 202 -9.68 4.68 -27.74
N GLY A 203 -9.63 5.99 -27.54
CA GLY A 203 -10.53 6.66 -26.61
C GLY A 203 -11.95 6.65 -27.16
N LYS A 204 -12.96 6.46 -26.30
CA LYS A 204 -14.33 6.80 -26.68
C LYS A 204 -14.45 8.33 -26.66
N PRO A 205 -14.89 9.01 -27.73
CA PRO A 205 -15.18 10.43 -27.66
C PRO A 205 -16.19 10.64 -26.53
N GLY A 206 -15.82 11.46 -25.55
CA GLY A 206 -16.64 11.66 -24.36
C GLY A 206 -18.03 12.12 -24.77
N ILE A 207 -19.07 11.44 -24.26
CA ILE A 207 -20.43 11.98 -24.29
C ILE A 207 -20.36 13.29 -23.50
N ARG A 208 -20.54 14.42 -24.19
CA ARG A 208 -20.82 15.69 -23.53
C ARG A 208 -22.15 15.50 -22.82
N ILE A 209 -22.10 15.41 -21.49
CA ILE A 209 -23.28 15.57 -20.64
C ILE A 209 -23.54 17.07 -20.50
#